data_AF-U9SUV3-F1
#
_entry.id   AF-U9SUV3-F1
#
_cell.length_a   1.000
_cell.length_b   1.000
_cell.length_c   1.000
_cell.angle_alpha   90.00
_cell.angle_beta   90.00
_cell.angle_gamma   90.00
#
_symmetry.space_group_name_H-M   'P 1'
#
loop_
_entity.id
_entity.type
_entity.pdbx_description
1 polymer ?
#
loop_
_entity_poly.entity_id
_entity_poly.type
_entity_poly.pdbx_seq_one_letter_code
_entity_poly.pdbx_strand_id
1 'polypeptide(L)'
;MENTLQHYLPLIRFFSLSSDEFIQKVHPYKKLLKHQLYEELLNSYLNSSSEPNDNILLPRYRNIDGIIDSKIVNLNIIALISRWIDKIDINRTEEIIGGYNPSVWKSAGDYSKAKDSFIFSFKSKDNFKDSILSYIKDYNKALYFCSNYGPTFDNDLDIYVDDGCDNKNYDYI
;
A
#
# COMPACT_ATOMS: atom_id res chain seq x y z
N MET A 1 2.23 -2.60 -30.18
CA MET A 1 2.83 -2.75 -28.83
C MET A 1 4.17 -2.03 -28.75
N GLU A 2 5.03 -2.19 -29.77
CA GLU A 2 6.36 -1.55 -29.87
C GLU A 2 6.33 -0.01 -29.76
N ASN A 3 5.42 0.68 -30.47
CA ASN A 3 5.32 2.15 -30.44
C ASN A 3 4.94 2.74 -29.07
N THR A 4 4.14 2.03 -28.28
CA THR A 4 3.72 2.51 -26.95
C THR A 4 4.88 2.45 -25.98
N LEU A 5 5.64 1.36 -25.97
CA LEU A 5 6.77 1.13 -25.05
C LEU A 5 7.93 2.11 -25.29
N GLN A 6 8.18 2.52 -26.53
CA GLN A 6 9.25 3.46 -26.87
C GLN A 6 9.17 4.79 -26.11
N HIS A 7 7.97 5.26 -25.75
CA HIS A 7 7.78 6.48 -24.97
C HIS A 7 8.12 6.31 -23.48
N TYR A 8 8.11 5.08 -22.98
CA TYR A 8 8.39 4.76 -21.58
C TYR A 8 9.84 4.31 -21.36
N LEU A 9 10.52 3.77 -22.38
CA LEU A 9 11.92 3.34 -22.26
C LEU A 9 12.85 4.44 -21.71
N PRO A 10 12.77 5.72 -22.13
CA PRO A 10 13.60 6.79 -21.55
C PRO A 10 13.33 7.06 -20.06
N LEU A 11 12.19 6.61 -19.53
CA LEU A 11 11.82 6.78 -18.12
C LEU A 11 12.42 5.67 -17.23
N ILE A 12 12.92 4.59 -17.83
CA ILE A 12 13.53 3.46 -17.11
C ILE A 12 14.99 3.80 -16.81
N ARG A 13 15.37 3.64 -15.54
CA ARG A 13 16.73 3.93 -15.06
C ARG A 13 17.66 2.75 -15.19
N PHE A 14 17.98 2.41 -16.42
CA PHE A 14 18.78 1.24 -16.74
C PHE A 14 20.17 1.23 -16.07
N PHE A 15 20.79 2.39 -15.81
CA PHE A 15 22.11 2.51 -15.17
C PHE A 15 22.07 2.43 -13.63
N SER A 16 20.88 2.33 -13.03
CA SER A 16 20.72 2.11 -11.59
C SER A 16 20.64 0.63 -11.21
N LEU A 17 20.57 -0.26 -12.20
CA LEU A 17 20.49 -1.70 -11.98
C LEU A 17 21.88 -2.25 -11.62
N SER A 18 21.92 -3.38 -10.91
CA SER A 18 23.17 -4.14 -10.83
C SER A 18 23.47 -4.84 -12.16
N SER A 19 24.71 -5.29 -12.35
CA SER A 19 25.07 -6.10 -13.52
C SER A 19 24.19 -7.36 -13.63
N ASP A 20 23.89 -8.01 -12.50
CA ASP A 20 23.00 -9.19 -12.46
C ASP A 20 21.57 -8.84 -12.89
N GLU A 21 21.04 -7.70 -12.42
CA GLU A 21 19.71 -7.25 -12.80
C GLU A 21 19.63 -6.85 -14.27
N PHE A 22 20.67 -6.22 -14.82
CA PHE A 22 20.76 -5.93 -16.25
C PHE A 22 20.71 -7.23 -17.07
N ILE A 23 21.52 -8.22 -16.72
CA ILE A 23 21.58 -9.51 -17.43
C ILE A 23 20.26 -10.25 -17.34
N GLN A 24 19.62 -10.29 -16.16
CA GLN A 24 18.40 -11.06 -15.96
C GLN A 24 17.15 -10.34 -16.47
N LYS A 25 17.06 -9.01 -16.32
CA LYS A 25 15.82 -8.24 -16.53
C LYS A 25 15.82 -7.36 -17.78
N VAL A 26 16.99 -6.99 -18.32
CA VAL A 26 17.10 -6.08 -19.48
C VAL A 26 17.61 -6.80 -20.73
N HIS A 27 18.69 -7.58 -20.60
CA HIS A 27 19.32 -8.28 -21.72
C HIS A 27 18.34 -9.16 -22.56
N PRO A 28 17.38 -9.91 -21.96
CA PRO A 28 16.43 -10.71 -22.73
C PRO A 28 15.57 -9.89 -23.69
N TYR A 29 15.40 -8.60 -23.41
CA TYR A 29 14.56 -7.67 -24.16
C TYR A 29 15.36 -6.74 -25.08
N LYS A 30 16.64 -7.03 -25.35
CA LYS A 30 17.52 -6.17 -26.17
C LYS A 30 16.94 -5.73 -27.51
N LYS A 31 16.08 -6.55 -28.13
CA LYS A 31 15.42 -6.24 -29.42
C LYS A 31 14.46 -5.06 -29.33
N LEU A 32 13.94 -4.74 -28.15
CA LEU A 32 13.02 -3.62 -27.92
C LEU A 32 13.76 -2.30 -27.70
N LEU A 33 15.05 -2.36 -27.36
CA LEU A 33 15.88 -1.19 -27.14
C LEU A 33 16.47 -0.71 -28.46
N LYS A 34 16.62 0.61 -28.61
CA LYS A 34 17.39 1.17 -29.72
C LYS A 34 18.82 0.66 -29.61
N HIS A 35 19.40 0.24 -30.72
CA HIS A 35 20.76 -0.34 -30.78
C HIS A 35 21.77 0.51 -30.02
N GLN A 36 21.80 1.83 -30.28
CA GLN A 36 22.72 2.76 -29.62
C GLN A 36 22.57 2.73 -28.09
N LEU A 37 21.34 2.81 -27.56
CA LEU A 37 21.08 2.78 -26.12
C LEU A 37 21.55 1.47 -25.49
N TYR A 38 21.34 0.35 -26.16
CA TYR A 38 21.74 -0.96 -25.65
C TYR A 38 23.27 -1.10 -25.59
N GLU A 39 23.99 -0.62 -26.60
CA GLU A 39 25.46 -0.63 -26.60
C GLU A 39 26.05 0.29 -25.53
N GLU A 40 25.48 1.48 -25.32
CA GLU A 40 25.86 2.38 -24.22
C GLU A 40 25.65 1.72 -22.86
N LEU A 41 24.51 1.04 -22.67
CA LEU A 41 24.24 0.27 -21.46
C LEU A 41 25.24 -0.86 -21.25
N LEU A 42 25.43 -1.69 -22.26
CA LEU A 42 26.34 -2.82 -22.19
C LEU A 42 27.77 -2.37 -21.85
N ASN A 43 28.25 -1.30 -22.49
CA ASN A 43 29.56 -0.74 -22.22
C ASN A 43 29.69 -0.22 -20.79
N SER A 44 28.65 0.44 -20.24
CA SER A 44 28.69 0.92 -18.85
C SER A 44 28.81 -0.21 -17.82
N TYR A 45 28.24 -1.39 -18.10
CA TYR A 45 28.36 -2.57 -17.24
C TYR A 45 29.68 -3.34 -17.43
N LEU A 46 30.30 -3.25 -18.61
CA LEU A 46 31.57 -3.91 -18.90
C LEU A 46 32.79 -3.06 -18.51
N ASN A 47 32.68 -1.74 -18.61
CA ASN A 47 33.75 -0.78 -18.36
C ASN A 47 33.29 0.27 -17.34
N SER A 48 33.72 0.10 -16.09
CA SER A 48 33.39 0.98 -14.95
C SER A 48 33.89 2.43 -15.09
N SER A 49 34.72 2.73 -16.09
CA SER A 49 35.25 4.06 -16.39
C SER A 49 34.50 4.81 -17.50
N SER A 50 33.52 4.16 -18.16
CA SER A 50 32.71 4.82 -19.18
C SER A 50 31.53 5.55 -18.53
N GLU A 51 31.66 6.87 -18.37
CA GLU A 51 30.53 7.71 -17.98
C GLU A 51 29.53 7.77 -19.14
N PRO A 52 28.24 7.52 -18.89
CA PRO A 52 27.27 7.49 -19.96
C PRO A 52 26.97 8.91 -20.48
N ASN A 53 26.83 9.00 -21.81
CA ASN A 53 27.12 10.23 -22.54
C ASN A 53 26.03 11.31 -22.52
N ASP A 54 24.81 11.10 -21.99
CA ASP A 54 23.86 12.17 -21.61
C ASP A 54 22.50 11.68 -21.06
N ASN A 55 21.88 12.51 -20.21
CA ASN A 55 20.46 12.51 -19.75
C ASN A 55 19.89 11.28 -19.05
N ILE A 56 20.73 10.36 -18.57
CA ILE A 56 20.21 9.30 -17.70
C ILE A 56 19.84 9.93 -16.38
N LEU A 57 18.54 10.02 -16.15
CA LEU A 57 17.97 10.49 -14.90
C LEU A 57 18.72 9.81 -13.76
N LEU A 58 19.53 10.61 -13.06
CA LEU A 58 20.22 10.22 -11.85
C LEU A 58 19.21 9.55 -10.89
N PRO A 59 19.69 8.69 -9.98
CA PRO A 59 18.82 8.07 -8.99
C PRO A 59 17.92 9.15 -8.36
N ARG A 60 16.59 8.98 -8.41
CA ARG A 60 15.71 9.68 -7.44
C ARG A 60 16.21 9.11 -6.14
N TYR A 61 16.96 9.92 -5.40
CA TYR A 61 17.38 9.74 -4.02
C TYR A 61 16.86 8.43 -3.43
N ARG A 62 17.71 7.39 -3.37
CA ARG A 62 17.39 6.23 -2.54
C ARG A 62 17.45 6.77 -1.12
N ASN A 63 16.30 6.90 -0.45
CA ASN A 63 16.31 7.24 0.95
C ASN A 63 16.95 6.04 1.67
N ILE A 64 18.20 6.23 2.12
CA ILE A 64 19.05 5.18 2.69
C ILE A 64 18.44 4.64 3.99
N ASP A 65 17.56 5.44 4.60
CA ASP A 65 16.91 5.15 5.89
C ASP A 65 15.55 4.45 5.72
N GLY A 66 15.12 4.13 4.49
CA GLY A 66 13.82 3.48 4.23
C GLY A 66 12.60 4.39 4.41
N ILE A 67 12.79 5.68 4.72
CA ILE A 67 11.71 6.64 4.90
C ILE A 67 11.30 7.20 3.53
N ILE A 68 10.04 7.05 3.13
CA ILE A 68 9.53 7.69 1.91
C ILE A 68 9.21 9.15 2.23
N ASP A 69 10.08 10.06 1.79
CA ASP A 69 9.87 11.50 1.91
C ASP A 69 9.11 12.02 0.66
N SER A 70 7.84 11.62 0.54
CA SER A 70 6.96 12.09 -0.53
C SER A 70 5.72 12.73 0.05
N LYS A 71 5.42 13.95 -0.42
CA LYS A 71 4.18 14.66 -0.08
C LYS A 71 2.95 14.12 -0.83
N ILE A 72 3.16 13.30 -1.86
CA ILE A 72 2.10 12.77 -2.74
C ILE A 72 1.82 11.30 -2.41
N VAL A 73 2.84 10.54 -2.06
CA VAL A 73 2.78 9.08 -1.89
C VAL A 73 3.28 8.72 -0.49
N ASN A 74 2.44 8.08 0.31
CA ASN A 74 2.81 7.58 1.64
C ASN A 74 2.91 6.04 1.62
N LEU A 75 3.31 5.46 2.76
CA LEU A 75 3.46 4.01 2.91
C LEU A 75 2.19 3.21 2.57
N ASN A 76 1.01 3.75 2.87
CA ASN A 76 -0.26 3.10 2.54
C ASN A 76 -0.46 2.97 1.02
N ILE A 77 -0.14 4.04 0.27
CA ILE A 77 -0.23 4.01 -1.19
C ILE A 77 0.81 3.05 -1.79
N ILE A 78 2.02 3.01 -1.24
CA ILE A 78 3.06 2.07 -1.69
C ILE A 78 2.63 0.63 -1.42
N ALA A 79 2.09 0.33 -0.24
CA ALA A 79 1.59 -1.01 0.10
C ALA A 79 0.48 -1.47 -0.85
N LEU A 80 -0.41 -0.57 -1.27
CA LEU A 80 -1.44 -0.86 -2.26
C LEU A 80 -0.84 -1.20 -3.63
N ILE A 81 0.12 -0.39 -4.11
CA ILE A 81 0.80 -0.63 -5.39
C ILE A 81 1.61 -1.94 -5.34
N SER A 82 2.30 -2.22 -4.23
CA SER A 82 3.05 -3.47 -4.05
C SER A 82 2.12 -4.68 -4.10
N ARG A 83 0.99 -4.64 -3.39
CA ARG A 83 -0.02 -5.71 -3.44
C ARG A 83 -0.57 -5.93 -4.86
N TRP A 84 -0.73 -4.87 -5.64
CA TRP A 84 -1.15 -4.97 -7.04
C TRP A 84 -0.08 -5.62 -7.93
N ILE A 85 1.18 -5.25 -7.75
CA ILE A 85 2.31 -5.81 -8.51
C ILE A 85 2.51 -7.29 -8.17
N ASP A 86 2.43 -7.63 -6.88
CA ASP A 86 2.66 -8.97 -6.38
C ASP A 86 1.50 -9.93 -6.69
N LYS A 87 0.44 -9.44 -7.34
CA LYS A 87 -0.80 -10.18 -7.63
C LYS A 87 -1.31 -10.93 -6.40
N ILE A 88 -1.11 -10.35 -5.21
CA ILE A 88 -1.57 -10.92 -3.93
C ILE A 88 -3.09 -10.79 -3.90
N ASP A 89 -3.68 -11.83 -4.45
CA ASP A 89 -5.05 -12.32 -4.40
C ASP A 89 -6.19 -11.29 -4.46
N ILE A 90 -6.86 -11.30 -5.60
CA ILE A 90 -8.11 -10.61 -5.96
C ILE A 90 -9.31 -11.24 -5.20
N ASN A 91 -9.06 -12.23 -4.33
CA ASN A 91 -10.08 -12.95 -3.55
C ASN A 91 -10.38 -12.35 -2.17
N ARG A 92 -9.74 -11.24 -1.76
CA ARG A 92 -10.33 -10.43 -0.69
C ARG A 92 -11.38 -9.55 -1.33
N THR A 93 -12.62 -9.63 -0.84
CA THR A 93 -13.63 -8.65 -1.20
C THR A 93 -13.03 -7.27 -0.95
N GLU A 94 -13.16 -6.34 -1.89
CA GLU A 94 -12.84 -4.93 -1.66
C GLU A 94 -13.80 -4.28 -0.63
N GLU A 95 -14.60 -5.11 0.03
CA GLU A 95 -15.59 -4.72 1.00
C GLU A 95 -14.89 -4.21 2.26
N ILE A 96 -15.16 -2.95 2.58
CA ILE A 96 -14.65 -2.30 3.78
C ILE A 96 -15.79 -2.30 4.79
N ILE A 97 -15.60 -2.97 5.91
CA ILE A 97 -16.53 -2.95 7.05
C ILE A 97 -15.81 -2.27 8.21
N GLY A 98 -16.51 -1.37 8.90
CA GLY A 98 -15.97 -0.69 10.06
C GLY A 98 -17.03 0.05 10.85
N GLY A 99 -16.60 0.84 11.82
CA GLY A 99 -17.48 1.70 12.58
C GLY A 99 -16.80 3.01 12.99
N TYR A 100 -17.63 4.02 13.19
CA TYR A 100 -17.24 5.35 13.64
C TYR A 100 -17.76 5.58 15.05
N ASN A 101 -16.88 6.08 15.91
CA ASN A 101 -17.23 6.53 17.25
C ASN A 101 -16.49 7.85 17.54
N PRO A 102 -17.19 8.94 17.89
CA PRO A 102 -16.56 10.23 18.19
C PRO A 102 -15.91 10.27 19.58
N SER A 103 -16.17 9.28 20.45
CA SER A 103 -15.62 9.24 21.80
C SER A 103 -14.24 8.60 21.84
N VAL A 104 -13.40 9.02 22.78
CA VAL A 104 -12.08 8.41 23.04
C VAL A 104 -12.26 6.92 23.42
N TRP A 105 -11.55 6.03 22.73
CA TRP A 105 -11.52 4.61 23.04
C TRP A 105 -10.80 4.35 24.37
N LYS A 106 -11.37 3.48 25.19
CA LYS A 106 -10.84 3.11 26.51
C LYS A 106 -10.73 1.59 26.62
N SER A 107 -10.05 1.10 27.64
CA SER A 107 -9.95 -0.33 27.96
C SER A 107 -10.28 -0.52 29.44
N ALA A 108 -11.55 -0.37 29.80
CA ALA A 108 -12.02 -0.38 31.18
C ALA A 108 -13.01 -1.53 31.50
N GLY A 109 -13.37 -2.36 30.51
CA GLY A 109 -14.20 -3.55 30.71
C GLY A 109 -15.68 -3.25 30.94
N ASP A 110 -16.16 -2.13 30.41
CA ASP A 110 -17.48 -1.55 30.68
C ASP A 110 -18.16 -1.04 29.41
N TYR A 111 -19.48 -0.85 29.51
CA TYR A 111 -20.30 -0.30 28.45
C TYR A 111 -20.27 1.21 28.45
N SER A 112 -20.26 1.82 27.27
CA SER A 112 -20.38 3.27 27.13
C SER A 112 -21.49 3.67 26.18
N LYS A 113 -22.00 4.88 26.44
CA LYS A 113 -23.00 5.50 25.60
C LYS A 113 -22.36 6.09 24.36
N ALA A 114 -23.00 5.92 23.20
CA ALA A 114 -22.53 6.53 21.98
C ALA A 114 -23.69 6.74 21.00
N LYS A 115 -24.30 7.93 21.09
CA LYS A 115 -25.49 8.29 20.29
C LYS A 115 -25.14 8.54 18.82
N ASP A 116 -23.96 9.10 18.58
CA ASP A 116 -23.51 9.51 17.25
C ASP A 116 -22.58 8.46 16.60
N SER A 117 -22.56 7.26 17.16
CA SER A 117 -21.81 6.12 16.63
C SER A 117 -22.63 5.36 15.58
N PHE A 118 -21.93 4.87 14.55
CA PHE A 118 -22.53 4.07 13.49
C PHE A 118 -21.54 3.06 12.93
N ILE A 119 -22.07 1.97 12.40
CA ILE A 119 -21.31 1.00 11.60
C ILE A 119 -21.55 1.27 10.11
N PHE A 120 -20.55 0.95 9.30
CA PHE A 120 -20.63 1.12 7.85
C PHE A 120 -20.09 -0.09 7.11
N SER A 121 -20.63 -0.32 5.92
CA SER A 121 -20.08 -1.24 4.92
C SER A 121 -20.03 -0.56 3.56
N PHE A 122 -18.90 -0.66 2.88
CA PHE A 122 -18.67 -0.21 1.51
C PHE A 122 -18.27 -1.39 0.65
N LYS A 123 -18.94 -1.59 -0.50
CA LYS A 123 -18.65 -2.72 -1.41
C LYS A 123 -17.30 -2.63 -2.09
N SER A 124 -16.82 -1.42 -2.33
CA SER A 124 -15.44 -1.14 -2.74
C SER A 124 -15.02 0.26 -2.31
N LYS A 125 -13.73 0.52 -2.35
CA LYS A 125 -13.16 1.85 -2.07
C LYS A 125 -13.58 2.94 -3.08
N ASP A 126 -14.05 2.54 -4.25
CA ASP A 126 -14.35 3.44 -5.38
C ASP A 126 -15.86 3.52 -5.68
N ASN A 127 -16.71 2.70 -5.05
CA ASN A 127 -18.17 2.72 -5.21
C ASN A 127 -18.91 2.83 -3.87
N PHE A 128 -19.32 4.05 -3.53
CA PHE A 128 -20.13 4.35 -2.34
C PHE A 128 -21.63 4.29 -2.58
N LYS A 129 -22.11 4.03 -3.80
CA LYS A 129 -23.56 4.05 -4.10
C LYS A 129 -24.33 2.99 -3.33
N ASP A 130 -23.69 1.85 -3.08
CA ASP A 130 -24.27 0.72 -2.36
C ASP A 130 -23.81 0.67 -0.89
N SER A 131 -23.38 1.81 -0.34
CA SER A 131 -22.94 1.89 1.06
C SER A 131 -24.09 1.65 2.01
N ILE A 132 -23.85 0.87 3.07
CA ILE A 132 -24.78 0.70 4.18
C ILE A 132 -24.22 1.47 5.36
N LEU A 133 -25.04 2.33 5.95
CA LEU A 133 -24.78 2.95 7.25
C LEU A 133 -25.88 2.51 8.21
N SER A 134 -25.49 2.02 9.38
CA SER A 134 -26.43 1.62 10.44
C SER A 134 -26.05 2.29 11.74
N TYR A 135 -26.99 3.04 12.30
CA TYR A 135 -26.84 3.66 13.61
C TYR A 135 -27.17 2.66 14.71
N ILE A 136 -26.51 2.81 15.85
CA ILE A 136 -26.71 1.95 17.01
C ILE A 136 -28.14 2.10 17.54
N LYS A 137 -28.80 0.95 17.80
CA LYS A 137 -30.17 0.94 18.32
C LYS A 137 -30.24 1.26 19.81
N ASP A 138 -29.37 0.65 20.62
CA ASP A 138 -29.27 0.94 22.05
C ASP A 138 -28.04 1.81 22.34
N TYR A 139 -28.21 3.12 22.24
CA TYR A 139 -27.12 4.05 22.50
C TYR A 139 -26.63 4.02 23.96
N ASN A 140 -27.33 3.38 24.91
CA ASN A 140 -26.86 3.31 26.31
C ASN A 140 -25.79 2.24 26.52
N LYS A 141 -25.70 1.27 25.61
CA LYS A 141 -24.75 0.15 25.63
C LYS A 141 -24.09 -0.01 24.26
N ALA A 142 -23.79 1.12 23.62
CA ALA A 142 -23.33 1.20 22.25
C ALA A 142 -21.94 0.62 22.01
N LEU A 143 -21.08 0.70 23.01
CA LEU A 143 -19.67 0.34 22.91
C LEU A 143 -19.32 -0.57 24.08
N TYR A 144 -18.50 -1.58 23.81
CA TYR A 144 -17.92 -2.42 24.84
C TYR A 144 -16.39 -2.40 24.75
N PHE A 145 -15.74 -2.03 25.85
CA PHE A 145 -14.31 -1.79 25.91
C PHE A 145 -13.56 -2.96 26.56
N CYS A 146 -13.57 -4.12 25.92
CA CYS A 146 -12.85 -5.29 26.45
C CYS A 146 -11.38 -5.29 26.03
N SER A 147 -10.49 -5.60 26.98
CA SER A 147 -9.06 -5.78 26.70
C SER A 147 -8.76 -6.87 25.67
N ASN A 148 -9.67 -7.83 25.50
CA ASN A 148 -9.47 -9.01 24.66
C ASN A 148 -10.13 -8.90 23.28
N TYR A 149 -11.05 -7.95 23.07
CA TYR A 149 -11.88 -7.89 21.86
C TYR A 149 -11.71 -6.60 21.05
N GLY A 150 -10.78 -5.73 21.43
CA GLY A 150 -10.63 -4.44 20.75
C GLY A 150 -11.89 -3.56 20.85
N PRO A 151 -11.96 -2.48 20.07
CA PRO A 151 -13.14 -1.62 20.01
C PRO A 151 -14.32 -2.34 19.33
N THR A 152 -15.39 -2.63 20.07
CA THR A 152 -16.63 -3.23 19.52
C THR A 152 -17.83 -2.28 19.60
N PHE A 153 -18.78 -2.46 18.67
CA PHE A 153 -20.07 -1.77 18.65
C PHE A 153 -21.14 -2.67 19.29
N ASP A 154 -20.86 -3.16 20.49
CA ASP A 154 -21.70 -4.16 21.20
C ASP A 154 -22.08 -5.34 20.27
N ASN A 155 -23.32 -5.82 20.33
CA ASN A 155 -23.80 -6.96 19.54
C ASN A 155 -24.04 -6.63 18.06
N ASP A 156 -23.83 -5.37 17.63
CA ASP A 156 -24.05 -4.94 16.24
C ASP A 156 -22.83 -5.23 15.35
N LEU A 157 -21.61 -5.07 15.87
CA LEU A 157 -20.36 -5.39 15.16
C LEU A 157 -19.21 -5.69 16.14
N ASP A 158 -18.86 -6.97 16.23
CA ASP A 158 -17.69 -7.46 16.96
C ASP A 158 -16.49 -7.60 16.02
N ILE A 159 -15.44 -6.82 16.27
CA ILE A 159 -14.16 -6.92 15.55
C ILE A 159 -13.13 -7.44 16.53
N TYR A 160 -12.93 -8.77 16.56
CA TYR A 160 -11.94 -9.41 17.42
C TYR A 160 -10.74 -9.89 16.62
N VAL A 161 -9.58 -9.92 17.28
CA VAL A 161 -8.38 -10.58 16.78
C VAL A 161 -8.32 -11.95 17.46
N ASP A 162 -8.17 -13.02 16.67
CA ASP A 162 -7.98 -14.36 17.21
C ASP A 162 -6.60 -14.44 17.89
N ASP A 163 -6.55 -14.92 19.13
CA ASP A 163 -5.41 -14.87 20.07
C ASP A 163 -4.19 -15.74 19.64
N GLY A 164 -4.08 -16.09 18.35
CA GLY A 164 -2.94 -16.76 17.72
C GLY A 164 -2.02 -15.85 16.91
N CYS A 165 -2.32 -14.55 16.83
CA CYS A 165 -1.50 -13.58 16.11
C CYS A 165 -0.84 -12.61 17.11
N ASP A 166 0.42 -12.87 17.43
CA ASP A 166 1.30 -11.93 18.12
C ASP A 166 1.35 -10.60 17.34
N ASN A 167 0.54 -9.63 17.76
CA ASN A 167 0.91 -8.22 17.77
C ASN A 167 -0.11 -7.44 18.60
N LYS A 168 0.17 -7.38 19.89
CA LYS A 168 -0.18 -6.24 20.73
C LYS A 168 0.38 -4.99 20.07
N ASN A 169 -0.49 -4.04 19.73
CA ASN A 169 -0.24 -2.59 19.77
C ASN A 169 -1.55 -1.87 19.39
N TYR A 170 -2.38 -1.53 20.38
CA TYR A 170 -3.39 -0.47 20.26
C TYR A 170 -2.74 0.90 20.50
N ASP A 171 -1.62 1.14 19.82
CA ASP A 171 -0.78 2.31 20.03
C ASP A 171 -1.02 3.34 18.91
N TYR A 172 -1.65 4.45 19.33
CA TYR A 172 -1.69 5.81 18.78
C TYR A 172 -2.55 6.13 17.54
N ILE A 173 -3.53 7.01 17.77
CA ILE A 173 -3.64 8.32 17.10
C ILE A 173 -3.70 9.39 18.19
#